data_AF-A0AAU1I2I8-F1
#
_entry.id   AF-A0AAU1I2I8-F1
#
_cell.length_a   1.000
_cell.length_b   1.000
_cell.length_c   1.000
_cell.angle_alpha   90.00
_cell.angle_beta   90.00
_cell.angle_gamma   90.00
#
_symmetry.space_group_name_H-M   'P 1'
#
loop_
_entity.id
_entity.type
_entity.pdbx_description
1 polymer ?
#
loop_
_entity_poly.entity_id
_entity_poly.type
_entity_poly.pdbx_seq_one_letter_code
_entity_poly.pdbx_strand_id
1 'polypeptide(L)'
;MAVVMTFVWPEITPELYDAVRKRVRWEEDSPDGCVLHVAWFAADGFHALDIWESEEHFTRFIASRIEPVLKGELGVKSDPQPEFFPLHRRFVAPGVSGAA
;
A
#
# COMPACT_ATOMS: atom_id res chain seq x y z
N MET A 1 -9.19 -4.68 -15.23
CA MET A 1 -10.44 -4.50 -14.47
C MET A 1 -10.02 -4.16 -13.06
N ALA A 2 -10.66 -3.16 -12.43
CA ALA A 2 -10.23 -2.74 -11.09
C ALA A 2 -10.33 -3.89 -10.08
N VAL A 3 -9.33 -3.96 -9.20
CA VAL A 3 -9.20 -4.98 -8.16
C VAL A 3 -9.14 -4.33 -6.79
N VAL A 4 -9.67 -5.03 -5.79
CA VAL A 4 -9.35 -4.83 -4.38
C VAL A 4 -8.12 -5.66 -4.07
N MET A 5 -7.12 -5.05 -3.47
CA MET A 5 -5.90 -5.71 -3.01
C MET A 5 -5.83 -5.56 -1.49
N THR A 6 -5.51 -6.63 -0.77
CA THR A 6 -5.30 -6.57 0.68
C THR A 6 -4.12 -7.44 1.10
N PHE A 7 -3.39 -7.03 2.13
CA PHE A 7 -2.38 -7.86 2.78
C PHE A 7 -2.16 -7.46 4.24
N VAL A 8 -1.48 -8.36 4.96
CA VAL A 8 -0.82 -8.07 6.23
C VAL A 8 0.69 -8.18 6.02
N TRP A 9 1.45 -7.21 6.52
CA TRP A 9 2.90 -7.20 6.48
C TRP A 9 3.47 -7.04 7.89
N PRO A 10 3.83 -8.15 8.56
CA PRO A 10 4.17 -8.15 9.98
C PRO A 10 5.38 -7.28 10.36
N GLU A 11 6.35 -7.13 9.46
CA GLU A 11 7.62 -6.44 9.73
C GLU A 11 7.50 -4.91 9.65
N ILE A 12 6.40 -4.38 9.08
CA ILE A 12 6.23 -2.94 8.88
C ILE A 12 5.65 -2.30 10.14
N THR A 13 6.41 -1.40 10.76
CA THR A 13 5.98 -0.56 11.87
C THR A 13 5.47 0.81 11.38
N PRO A 14 4.77 1.60 12.22
CA PRO A 14 4.38 2.97 11.87
C PRO A 14 5.56 3.84 11.42
N GLU A 15 6.71 3.72 12.08
CA GLU A 15 7.92 4.49 11.76
C GLU A 15 8.48 4.10 10.38
N LEU A 16 8.48 2.80 10.06
CA LEU A 16 8.87 2.31 8.73
C LEU A 16 7.89 2.78 7.66
N TYR A 17 6.58 2.67 7.91
CA TYR A 17 5.57 3.15 6.98
C TYR A 17 5.75 4.63 6.66
N ASP A 18 5.90 5.50 7.67
CA ASP A 18 6.12 6.92 7.46
C ASP A 18 7.45 7.23 6.75
N ALA A 19 8.50 6.46 7.06
CA ALA A 19 9.79 6.59 6.41
C ALA A 19 9.71 6.27 4.91
N VAL A 20 8.94 5.24 4.54
CA VAL A 20 8.72 4.81 3.16
C VAL A 20 7.78 5.79 2.45
N ARG A 21 6.70 6.23 3.10
CA ARG A 21 5.77 7.26 2.57
C ARG A 21 6.51 8.51 2.13
N LYS A 22 7.37 9.04 3.01
CA LYS A 22 8.16 10.24 2.74
C LYS A 22 9.21 10.06 1.64
N ARG A 23 9.86 8.90 1.57
CA ARG A 23 10.90 8.60 0.57
C ARG A 23 10.31 8.37 -0.82
N VAL A 24 9.24 7.57 -0.86
CA VAL A 24 8.59 7.18 -2.10
C VAL A 24 7.69 8.29 -2.61
N ARG A 25 7.12 9.13 -1.72
CA ARG A 25 6.30 10.29 -2.08
C ARG A 25 5.05 9.93 -2.87
N TRP A 26 4.37 8.85 -2.49
CA TRP A 26 3.18 8.38 -3.23
C TRP A 26 1.94 9.25 -3.03
N GLU A 27 1.96 10.19 -2.07
CA GLU A 27 0.86 11.15 -1.90
C GLU A 27 1.03 12.38 -2.79
N GLU A 28 2.28 12.79 -3.06
CA GLU A 28 2.59 13.89 -3.97
C GLU A 28 2.76 13.44 -5.42
N ASP A 29 3.26 12.23 -5.63
CA ASP A 29 3.48 11.60 -6.92
C ASP A 29 2.81 10.22 -6.92
N SER A 30 1.48 10.24 -7.09
CA SER A 30 0.63 9.05 -6.98
C SER A 30 1.02 7.96 -7.97
N PRO A 31 1.06 6.69 -7.53
CA PRO A 31 1.41 5.60 -8.42
C PRO A 31 0.32 5.37 -9.45
N ASP A 32 0.76 5.09 -10.67
CA ASP A 32 -0.10 4.82 -11.81
C ASP A 32 -1.11 3.71 -11.49
N GLY A 33 -2.39 4.01 -11.73
CA GLY A 33 -3.50 3.10 -11.50
C GLY A 33 -3.92 2.87 -10.05
N CYS A 34 -3.33 3.54 -9.05
CA CYS A 34 -3.83 3.51 -7.67
C CYS A 34 -5.04 4.42 -7.50
N VAL A 35 -6.12 3.89 -6.94
CA VAL A 35 -7.41 4.58 -6.80
C VAL A 35 -7.73 4.90 -5.35
N LEU A 36 -7.31 4.03 -4.43
CA LEU A 36 -7.53 4.16 -2.99
C LEU A 36 -6.43 3.39 -2.26
N HIS A 37 -5.90 3.98 -1.20
CA HIS A 37 -5.03 3.31 -0.23
C HIS A 37 -5.61 3.52 1.16
N VAL A 38 -5.83 2.44 1.89
CA VAL A 38 -6.26 2.46 3.30
C VAL A 38 -5.27 1.64 4.09
N ALA A 39 -4.68 2.27 5.10
CA ALA A 39 -3.62 1.70 5.92
C ALA A 39 -4.03 1.72 7.40
N TRP A 40 -3.73 0.65 8.11
CA TRP A 40 -3.85 0.62 9.58
C TRP A 40 -2.83 -0.34 10.19
N PHE A 41 -2.69 -0.25 11.51
CA PHE A 41 -1.83 -1.14 12.29
C PHE A 41 -2.67 -1.93 13.28
N ALA A 42 -2.37 -3.22 13.39
CA ALA A 42 -2.95 -4.13 14.35
C ALA A 42 -1.83 -4.95 15.02
N ALA A 43 -2.21 -5.88 15.91
CA ALA A 43 -1.25 -6.67 16.68
C ALA A 43 -0.32 -7.56 15.81
N ASP A 44 -0.76 -7.91 14.62
CA ASP A 44 -0.06 -8.73 13.62
C ASP A 44 0.68 -7.91 12.55
N GLY A 45 0.71 -6.57 12.69
CA GLY A 45 1.54 -5.67 11.90
C GLY A 45 0.75 -4.66 11.08
N PHE A 46 1.31 -4.30 9.93
CA PHE A 46 0.74 -3.35 8.99
C PHE A 46 -0.29 -4.02 8.08
N HIS A 47 -1.45 -3.39 7.93
CA HIS A 47 -2.49 -3.82 7.02
C HIS A 47 -2.71 -2.76 5.96
N ALA A 48 -2.88 -3.20 4.72
CA ALA A 48 -3.28 -2.36 3.61
C ALA A 48 -4.51 -2.94 2.93
N LEU A 49 -5.43 -2.06 2.56
CA LEU A 49 -6.47 -2.32 1.59
C LEU A 49 -6.40 -1.24 0.52
N ASP A 50 -6.16 -1.67 -0.71
CA ASP A 50 -6.06 -0.78 -1.85
C ASP A 50 -7.09 -1.12 -2.92
N ILE A 51 -7.36 -0.13 -3.78
CA ILE A 51 -8.02 -0.35 -5.05
C ILE A 51 -7.07 0.07 -6.15
N TRP A 52 -6.82 -0.85 -7.08
CA TRP A 52 -5.96 -0.65 -8.24
C TRP A 52 -6.73 -0.92 -9.53
N GLU A 53 -6.36 -0.27 -10.64
CA GLU A 53 -6.98 -0.55 -11.95
C GLU A 53 -6.66 -1.96 -12.48
N SER A 54 -5.56 -2.57 -12.01
CA SER A 54 -5.17 -3.97 -12.24
C SER A 54 -4.16 -4.48 -11.21
N GLU A 55 -3.95 -5.80 -11.14
CA GLU A 55 -2.93 -6.43 -10.29
C GLU A 55 -1.49 -6.05 -10.70
N GLU A 56 -1.27 -5.84 -12.01
CA GLU A 56 0.01 -5.45 -12.57
C GLU A 56 0.41 -4.03 -12.15
N HIS A 57 -0.55 -3.13 -11.94
CA HIS A 57 -0.29 -1.78 -11.45
C HIS A 57 0.28 -1.81 -10.03
N PHE A 58 -0.34 -2.59 -9.14
CA PHE A 58 0.18 -2.81 -7.79
C PHE A 58 1.56 -3.47 -7.82
N THR A 59 1.71 -4.57 -8.57
CA THR A 59 2.97 -5.33 -8.63
C THR A 59 4.12 -4.46 -9.12
N ARG A 60 3.88 -3.64 -10.16
CA ARG A 60 4.86 -2.68 -10.66
C ARG A 60 5.21 -1.64 -9.60
N PHE A 61 4.22 -1.09 -8.89
CA PHE A 61 4.48 -0.11 -7.83
C PHE A 61 5.34 -0.68 -6.70
N ILE A 62 5.01 -1.88 -6.22
CA ILE A 62 5.79 -2.55 -5.17
C ILE A 62 7.24 -2.74 -5.63
N ALA A 63 7.45 -3.38 -6.78
CA ALA A 63 8.80 -3.70 -7.27
C ALA A 63 9.63 -2.45 -7.63
N SER A 64 9.01 -1.42 -8.21
CA SER A 64 9.76 -0.26 -8.73
C SER A 64 10.00 0.85 -7.71
N ARG A 65 9.09 1.02 -6.73
CA ARG A 65 9.13 2.17 -5.80
C ARG A 65 9.23 1.77 -4.34
N ILE A 66 8.58 0.69 -3.91
CA ILE A 66 8.52 0.30 -2.50
C ILE A 66 9.70 -0.58 -2.10
N GLU A 67 9.95 -1.68 -2.82
CA GLU A 67 11.01 -2.64 -2.48
C GLU A 67 12.42 -2.04 -2.43
N PRO A 68 12.83 -1.14 -3.34
CA PRO A 68 14.15 -0.52 -3.25
C PRO A 68 14.38 0.22 -1.94
N VAL A 69 13.32 0.86 -1.40
CA VAL A 69 13.39 1.58 -0.12
C VAL A 69 13.31 0.60 1.06
N LEU A 70 12.28 -0.25 1.10
CA LEU A 70 12.06 -1.14 2.23
C LEU A 70 13.18 -2.15 2.42
N LYS A 71 13.54 -2.86 1.35
CA LYS A 71 14.55 -3.93 1.39
C LYS A 71 15.96 -3.36 1.26
N GLY A 72 16.15 -2.40 0.36
CA GLY A 72 17.46 -1.84 0.03
C GLY A 72 18.01 -0.87 1.08
N GLU A 73 17.17 0.02 1.60
CA GLU A 73 17.60 1.08 2.52
C GLU A 73 17.25 0.79 3.99
N LEU A 74 16.06 0.21 4.22
CA LEU A 74 15.50 0.04 5.57
C LEU A 74 15.64 -1.39 6.13
N GLY A 75 16.18 -2.32 5.33
CA GLY A 75 16.58 -3.64 5.79
C GLY A 75 15.43 -4.63 6.04
N VAL A 76 14.23 -4.35 5.54
CA VAL A 76 13.08 -5.27 5.62
C VAL A 76 13.36 -6.52 4.79
N LYS A 77 13.08 -7.70 5.35
CA LYS A 77 13.41 -8.99 4.71
C LYS A 77 12.21 -9.77 4.22
N SER A 78 11.06 -9.59 4.86
CA SER A 78 9.82 -10.26 4.48
C SER A 78 9.18 -9.65 3.25
N ASP A 79 8.35 -10.44 2.58
CA ASP A 79 7.53 -10.02 1.45
C ASP A 79 6.06 -9.91 1.87
N PRO A 80 5.29 -8.94 1.32
CA PRO A 80 3.84 -8.95 1.48
C PRO A 80 3.27 -10.13 0.69
N GLN A 81 2.17 -10.71 1.17
CA GLN A 81 1.40 -11.71 0.44
C GLN A 81 0.04 -11.08 0.07
N PRO A 82 -0.03 -10.34 -1.05
CA PRO A 82 -1.26 -9.68 -1.47
C PRO A 82 -2.29 -10.70 -1.99
N GLU A 83 -3.53 -10.53 -1.55
CA GLU A 83 -4.70 -11.17 -2.14
C GLU A 83 -5.44 -10.17 -3.02
N PHE A 84 -5.92 -10.64 -4.18
CA PHE A 84 -6.62 -9.81 -5.16
C PHE A 84 -8.03 -10.33 -5.42
N PHE A 85 -8.96 -9.39 -5.54
CA PHE A 85 -10.37 -9.67 -5.80
C PHE A 85 -10.94 -8.66 -6.79
N PRO A 86 -11.87 -9.05 -7.69
CA PRO A 86 -12.56 -8.10 -8.55
C PRO A 86 -13.31 -7.04 -7.72
N LEU A 87 -13.14 -5.77 -8.04
CA LEU A 87 -13.88 -4.70 -7.38
C LEU A 87 -15.37 -4.77 -7.75
N HIS A 88 -16.23 -4.96 -6.75
CA HIS A 88 -17.68 -4.90 -6.96
C HIS A 88 -18.22 -3.46 -6.97
N ARG A 89 -17.87 -2.64 -5.96
CA ARG A 89 -18.30 -1.24 -5.82
C ARG A 89 -17.37 -0.45 -4.88
N ARG A 90 -17.19 0.85 -5.15
CA ARG A 90 -16.46 1.79 -4.28
C ARG A 90 -17.33 3.00 -3.94
N PHE A 91 -17.30 3.42 -2.68
CA PHE A 91 -17.89 4.67 -2.19
C PHE A 91 -16.99 5.25 -1.09
N VAL A 92 -16.66 6.54 -1.18
CA VAL A 92 -15.89 7.26 -0.17
C VAL A 92 -16.71 8.46 0.26
N ALA A 93 -17.04 8.56 1.54
CA ALA A 93 -17.77 9.69 2.07
C ALA A 93 -16.90 10.96 2.00
N PRO A 94 -17.49 12.14 1.74
CA PRO A 94 -16.74 13.40 1.74
C PRO A 94 -16.09 13.69 3.11
N GLY A 95 -14.87 14.24 3.10
CA GLY A 95 -14.21 14.78 4.30
C GLY A 95 -13.45 13.77 5.18
N VAL A 96 -13.27 12.52 4.73
CA VAL A 96 -12.49 11.50 5.46
C VAL A 96 -11.03 11.52 4.97
N SER A 97 -10.08 11.86 5.84
CA SER A 97 -8.64 11.95 5.50
C SER A 97 -7.71 11.09 6.37
N GLY A 98 -8.25 10.30 7.30
CA GLY A 98 -7.43 9.53 8.26
C GLY A 98 -6.75 10.41 9.31
N ALA A 99 -5.97 9.78 10.20
CA ALA A 99 -5.12 10.44 11.17
C ALA A 99 -3.68 10.30 10.71
N ALA A 100 -3.19 11.25 9.91
CA ALA A 100 -1.78 11.37 9.56
C ALA A 100 -1.33 12.80 9.90
#